data_AF-A0A7W0TDF1-F1
#
_entry.id   AF-A0A7W0TDF1-F1
#
_cell.length_a   1.000
_cell.length_b   1.000
_cell.length_c   1.000
_cell.angle_alpha   90.00
_cell.angle_beta   90.00
_cell.angle_gamma   90.00
#
_symmetry.space_group_name_H-M   'P 1'
#
loop_
_entity.id
_entity.type
_entity.pdbx_description
1 polymer ?
#
loop_
_entity_poly.entity_id
_entity_poly.type
_entity_poly.pdbx_seq_one_letter_code
_entity_poly.pdbx_strand_id
1 'polypeptide(L)'
;MSGDQCVRSSVIELISHPSLTELHSPGRHVHDENPERLVRLLESFPGFVEGEPATREEIELAHSGEHVQDIESIEAETWLDGDTYASATTWKAARIAAGCAIRAVEQEGFALVRPPGHHALEGRAMGFCIFNNVAIAARHAQAELGADRVAIVDFDVHHGNGTEAIFREDPSVLFVSIHQWPFYPGTGGPGTSDEHTLNIPL
;
A
#
# COMPACT_ATOMS: atom_id res chain seq x y z
N MET A 1 22.78 38.08 16.26
CA MET A 1 22.29 37.17 15.21
C MET A 1 21.46 36.11 15.90
N SER A 2 20.16 36.38 16.05
CA SER A 2 19.22 35.46 16.70
C SER A 2 18.88 34.35 15.72
N GLY A 3 19.33 33.14 16.02
CA GLY A 3 18.92 31.93 15.33
C GLY A 3 17.48 31.62 15.72
N ASP A 4 16.56 31.93 14.83
CA ASP A 4 15.18 31.46 14.90
C ASP A 4 15.17 30.04 14.33
N GLN A 5 15.53 29.06 15.18
CA GLN A 5 15.26 27.65 14.88
C GLN A 5 13.75 27.47 15.02
N CYS A 6 13.05 27.60 13.90
CA CYS A 6 11.67 27.18 13.76
C CYS A 6 11.59 25.70 14.13
N VAL A 7 11.14 25.41 15.35
CA VAL A 7 10.71 24.08 15.75
C VAL A 7 9.53 23.75 14.85
N ARG A 8 9.77 22.95 13.79
CA ARG A 8 8.69 22.40 12.98
C ARG A 8 7.78 21.63 13.93
N SER A 9 6.55 22.13 14.09
CA SER A 9 5.49 21.43 14.81
C SER A 9 5.32 20.05 14.16
N SER A 10 5.74 19.00 14.86
CA SER A 10 5.77 17.61 14.38
C SER A 10 4.39 16.98 14.43
N VAL A 11 3.42 17.58 13.74
CA VAL A 11 2.12 16.95 13.53
C VAL A 11 2.27 16.04 12.32
N ILE A 12 2.13 14.72 12.53
CA ILE A 12 2.04 13.77 11.42
C ILE A 12 0.75 14.11 10.67
N GLU A 13 0.88 14.50 9.41
CA GLU A 13 -0.26 14.79 8.56
C GLU A 13 -0.99 13.49 8.24
N LEU A 14 -2.32 13.48 8.37
CA LEU A 14 -3.15 12.35 7.93
C LEU A 14 -3.50 12.58 6.47
N ILE A 15 -3.20 11.62 5.60
CA ILE A 15 -3.54 11.65 4.17
C ILE A 15 -4.64 10.61 3.93
N SER A 16 -5.71 11.02 3.25
CA SER A 16 -6.77 10.10 2.80
C SER A 16 -7.50 10.72 1.61
N HIS A 17 -8.63 10.15 1.20
CA HIS A 17 -9.48 10.75 0.16
C HIS A 17 -10.92 10.27 0.36
N PRO A 18 -11.93 11.17 0.33
CA PRO A 18 -13.31 10.81 0.69
C PRO A 18 -13.88 9.72 -0.22
N SER A 19 -13.54 9.70 -1.52
CA SER A 19 -14.03 8.65 -2.42
C SER A 19 -13.63 7.21 -2.03
N LEU A 20 -12.60 7.01 -1.20
CA LEU A 20 -12.20 5.67 -0.77
C LEU A 20 -13.23 5.00 0.16
N THR A 21 -14.17 5.77 0.73
CA THR A 21 -15.29 5.24 1.53
C THR A 21 -16.46 4.74 0.68
N GLU A 22 -16.39 4.86 -0.65
CA GLU A 22 -17.47 4.48 -1.56
C GLU A 22 -16.97 3.60 -2.71
N LEU A 23 -15.81 3.93 -3.28
CA LEU A 23 -15.21 3.19 -4.40
C LEU A 23 -14.70 1.83 -3.94
N HIS A 24 -14.53 0.91 -4.90
CA HIS A 24 -14.05 -0.45 -4.66
C HIS A 24 -14.87 -1.13 -3.55
N SER A 25 -16.18 -1.23 -3.76
CA SER A 25 -17.08 -1.93 -2.84
C SER A 25 -17.21 -3.41 -3.27
N PRO A 26 -17.37 -4.35 -2.32
CA PRO A 26 -17.69 -5.75 -2.63
C PRO A 26 -19.10 -5.94 -3.21
N GLY A 27 -19.82 -4.85 -3.49
CA GLY A 27 -21.14 -4.86 -4.09
C GLY A 27 -22.16 -5.45 -3.13
N ARG A 28 -22.82 -6.54 -3.53
CA ARG A 28 -23.79 -7.25 -2.69
C ARG A 28 -23.16 -8.28 -1.75
N HIS A 29 -21.86 -8.52 -1.87
CA HIS A 29 -21.16 -9.53 -1.08
C HIS A 29 -20.76 -8.98 0.29
N VAL A 30 -20.87 -9.82 1.32
CA VAL A 30 -20.25 -9.54 2.62
C VAL A 30 -18.78 -9.91 2.50
N HIS A 31 -17.91 -8.98 2.88
CA HIS A 31 -16.46 -9.14 2.75
C HIS A 31 -15.74 -8.41 3.89
N ASP A 32 -14.63 -8.98 4.38
CA ASP A 32 -13.88 -8.44 5.52
C ASP A 32 -13.20 -7.11 5.17
N GLU A 33 -12.64 -7.00 3.96
CA GLU A 33 -12.24 -5.73 3.37
C GLU A 33 -13.47 -5.03 2.77
N ASN A 34 -13.96 -3.97 3.43
CA ASN A 34 -15.13 -3.21 3.01
C ASN A 34 -14.97 -1.71 3.33
N PRO A 35 -15.76 -0.81 2.70
CA PRO A 35 -15.63 0.62 2.89
C PRO A 35 -15.85 1.10 4.33
N GLU A 36 -16.68 0.41 5.12
CA GLU A 36 -16.95 0.77 6.52
C GLU A 36 -15.68 0.79 7.38
N ARG A 37 -14.66 -0.02 7.05
CA ARG A 37 -13.35 0.03 7.74
C ARG A 37 -12.75 1.44 7.72
N LEU A 38 -12.76 2.09 6.56
CA LEU A 38 -12.22 3.44 6.41
C LEU A 38 -13.16 4.50 6.98
N VAL A 39 -14.49 4.35 6.79
CA VAL A 39 -15.49 5.26 7.34
C VAL A 39 -15.29 5.43 8.86
N ARG A 40 -15.16 4.32 9.60
CA ARG A 40 -14.98 4.36 11.05
C ARG A 40 -13.70 5.05 11.49
N LEU A 41 -12.63 4.90 10.71
CA LEU A 41 -11.35 5.53 11.00
C LEU A 41 -11.44 7.04 10.73
N LEU A 42 -12.05 7.47 9.63
CA LEU A 42 -12.24 8.91 9.33
C LEU A 42 -13.23 9.61 10.26
N GLU A 43 -14.23 8.90 10.81
CA GLU A 43 -15.08 9.40 11.90
C GLU A 43 -14.28 9.65 13.19
N SER A 44 -13.29 8.78 13.47
CA SER A 44 -12.48 8.83 14.69
C SER A 44 -11.31 9.82 14.60
N PHE A 45 -10.81 10.04 13.39
CA PHE A 45 -9.70 10.95 13.09
C PHE A 45 -10.17 12.01 12.06
N PRO A 46 -11.01 12.97 12.48
CA PRO A 46 -11.51 13.99 11.59
C PRO A 46 -10.39 14.95 11.20
N GLY A 47 -10.20 15.15 9.90
CA GLY A 47 -9.18 16.03 9.34
C GLY A 47 -8.04 15.25 8.68
N PHE A 48 -8.04 15.27 7.35
CA PHE A 48 -6.98 14.73 6.52
C PHE A 48 -6.75 15.68 5.36
N VAL A 49 -5.58 15.56 4.74
CA VAL A 49 -5.30 16.18 3.45
C VAL A 49 -5.55 15.15 2.35
N GLU A 50 -6.13 15.62 1.25
CA GLU A 50 -6.43 14.76 0.11
C GLU A 50 -5.15 14.37 -0.64
N GLY A 51 -4.98 13.07 -0.86
CA GLY A 51 -4.00 12.55 -1.80
C GLY A 51 -4.57 12.54 -3.22
N GLU A 52 -3.72 12.82 -4.20
CA GLU A 52 -4.10 12.75 -5.62
C GLU A 52 -3.99 11.30 -6.13
N PRO A 53 -4.74 10.89 -7.16
CA PRO A 53 -4.56 9.58 -7.77
C PRO A 53 -3.18 9.44 -8.42
N ALA A 54 -2.43 8.39 -8.06
CA ALA A 54 -1.15 8.07 -8.71
C ALA A 54 -1.32 7.92 -10.23
N THR A 55 -0.32 8.35 -10.99
CA THR A 55 -0.22 8.15 -12.44
C THR A 55 0.05 6.68 -12.78
N ARG A 56 -0.12 6.32 -14.05
CA ARG A 56 0.18 4.96 -14.52
C ARG A 56 1.68 4.68 -14.37
N GLU A 57 2.51 5.67 -14.69
CA GLU A 57 3.96 5.63 -14.61
C GLU A 57 4.46 5.44 -13.17
N GLU A 58 3.84 6.13 -12.20
CA GLU A 58 4.14 5.94 -10.77
C GLU A 58 3.79 4.52 -10.29
N ILE A 59 2.68 3.96 -10.74
CA ILE A 59 2.28 2.58 -10.39
C ILE A 59 3.24 1.57 -11.03
N GLU A 60 3.66 1.80 -12.27
CA GLU A 60 4.60 0.96 -13.00
C GLU A 60 6.02 0.94 -12.39
N LEU A 61 6.32 1.81 -11.41
CA LEU A 61 7.56 1.72 -10.63
C LEU A 61 7.65 0.43 -9.79
N ALA A 62 6.51 -0.18 -9.43
CA ALA A 62 6.43 -1.38 -8.61
C ALA A 62 5.61 -2.52 -9.26
N HIS A 63 5.00 -2.27 -10.42
CA HIS A 63 4.13 -3.24 -11.10
C HIS A 63 4.45 -3.34 -12.59
N SER A 64 4.24 -4.54 -13.13
CA SER A 64 4.32 -4.75 -14.58
C SER A 64 3.20 -3.97 -15.29
N GLY A 65 3.50 -3.44 -16.48
CA GLY A 65 2.50 -2.73 -17.29
C GLY A 65 1.32 -3.61 -17.72
N GLU A 66 1.51 -4.94 -17.80
CA GLU A 66 0.45 -5.93 -18.05
C GLU A 66 -0.55 -5.96 -16.88
N HIS A 67 -0.06 -6.11 -15.64
CA HIS A 67 -0.94 -6.07 -14.45
C HIS A 67 -1.69 -4.75 -14.33
N VAL A 68 -1.02 -3.62 -14.59
CA VAL A 68 -1.67 -2.31 -14.57
C VAL A 68 -2.77 -2.22 -15.64
N GLN A 69 -2.51 -2.71 -16.85
CA GLN A 69 -3.48 -2.74 -17.94
C GLN A 69 -4.68 -3.66 -17.63
N ASP A 70 -4.44 -4.81 -17.00
CA ASP A 70 -5.49 -5.75 -16.60
C ASP A 70 -6.42 -5.10 -15.59
N ILE A 71 -5.89 -4.47 -14.53
CA ILE A 71 -6.68 -3.77 -13.51
C ILE A 71 -7.44 -2.57 -14.11
N GLU A 72 -6.81 -1.79 -14.99
CA GLU A 72 -7.45 -0.65 -15.65
C GLU A 72 -8.62 -1.06 -16.56
N SER A 73 -8.55 -2.27 -17.15
CA SER A 73 -9.57 -2.79 -18.07
C SER A 73 -10.84 -3.35 -17.39
N ILE A 74 -10.90 -3.39 -16.06
CA ILE A 74 -12.03 -3.96 -15.32
C ILE A 74 -13.24 -3.02 -15.40
N GLU A 75 -14.28 -3.46 -16.12
CA GLU A 75 -15.53 -2.70 -16.27
C GLU A 75 -16.70 -3.25 -15.43
N ALA A 76 -16.57 -4.43 -14.85
CA ALA A 76 -17.64 -5.11 -14.12
C ALA A 76 -17.14 -5.74 -12.82
N GLU A 77 -18.07 -6.10 -11.93
CA GLU A 77 -17.75 -6.87 -10.72
C GLU A 77 -17.08 -8.20 -11.09
N THR A 78 -15.94 -8.50 -10.48
CA THR A 78 -15.15 -9.70 -10.73
C THR A 78 -14.35 -10.09 -9.49
N TRP A 79 -13.71 -11.26 -9.54
CA TRP A 79 -12.77 -11.75 -8.55
C TRP A 79 -11.42 -11.97 -9.23
N LEU A 80 -10.38 -11.32 -8.70
CA LEU A 80 -9.00 -11.42 -9.19
C LEU A 80 -8.32 -12.69 -8.69
N ASP A 81 -8.74 -13.18 -7.52
CA ASP A 81 -8.41 -14.50 -7.01
C ASP A 81 -9.56 -15.02 -6.12
N GLY A 82 -9.28 -15.95 -5.20
CA GLY A 82 -10.30 -16.53 -4.33
C GLY A 82 -10.90 -15.57 -3.29
N ASP A 83 -10.27 -14.43 -3.02
CA ASP A 83 -10.68 -13.50 -1.96
C ASP A 83 -10.53 -12.01 -2.32
N THR A 84 -9.99 -11.67 -3.49
CA THR A 84 -9.74 -10.29 -3.92
C THR A 84 -10.77 -9.89 -4.96
N TYR A 85 -11.80 -9.16 -4.53
CA TYR A 85 -12.83 -8.63 -5.42
C TYR A 85 -12.33 -7.41 -6.18
N ALA A 86 -12.95 -7.13 -7.33
CA ALA A 86 -12.77 -5.90 -8.10
C ALA A 86 -14.06 -5.51 -8.80
N SER A 87 -14.12 -4.27 -9.28
CA SER A 87 -15.26 -3.66 -9.97
C SER A 87 -14.79 -2.48 -10.82
N ALA A 88 -15.71 -1.88 -11.59
CA ALA A 88 -15.47 -0.69 -12.42
C ALA A 88 -14.84 0.51 -11.68
N THR A 89 -14.95 0.55 -10.35
CA THR A 89 -14.39 1.63 -9.51
C THR A 89 -13.02 1.30 -8.92
N THR A 90 -12.53 0.07 -9.11
CA THR A 90 -11.30 -0.44 -8.50
C THR A 90 -10.06 0.29 -8.99
N TRP A 91 -9.96 0.51 -10.32
CA TRP A 91 -8.87 1.28 -10.90
C TRP A 91 -8.73 2.65 -10.23
N LYS A 92 -9.84 3.40 -10.13
CA LYS A 92 -9.86 4.71 -9.49
C LYS A 92 -9.47 4.64 -8.00
N ALA A 93 -10.02 3.69 -7.24
CA ALA A 93 -9.71 3.54 -5.83
C ALA A 93 -8.24 3.18 -5.57
N ALA A 94 -7.69 2.22 -6.33
CA ALA A 94 -6.32 1.76 -6.18
C ALA A 94 -5.31 2.87 -6.53
N ARG A 95 -5.58 3.68 -7.56
CA ARG A 95 -4.77 4.87 -7.87
C ARG A 95 -4.77 5.89 -6.74
N ILE A 96 -5.93 6.18 -6.17
CA ILE A 96 -6.05 7.11 -5.04
C ILE A 96 -5.30 6.57 -3.82
N ALA A 97 -5.42 5.28 -3.51
CA ALA A 97 -4.72 4.66 -2.40
C ALA A 97 -3.19 4.74 -2.56
N ALA A 98 -2.68 4.43 -3.75
CA ALA A 98 -1.25 4.55 -4.06
C ALA A 98 -0.76 6.00 -3.99
N GLY A 99 -1.51 6.94 -4.55
CA GLY A 99 -1.10 8.36 -4.56
C GLY A 99 -1.21 9.03 -3.18
N CYS A 100 -2.11 8.58 -2.31
CA CYS A 100 -2.09 8.94 -0.89
C CYS A 100 -0.81 8.45 -0.20
N ALA A 101 -0.32 7.25 -0.53
CA ALA A 101 0.95 6.73 0.01
C ALA A 101 2.17 7.51 -0.52
N ILE A 102 2.15 7.91 -1.80
CA ILE A 102 3.15 8.83 -2.38
C ILE A 102 3.17 10.15 -1.61
N ARG A 103 2.01 10.80 -1.43
CA ARG A 103 1.93 12.06 -0.68
C ARG A 103 2.41 11.91 0.76
N ALA A 104 2.12 10.78 1.40
CA ALA A 104 2.58 10.51 2.76
C ALA A 104 4.11 10.48 2.86
N VAL A 105 4.83 9.92 1.88
CA VAL A 105 6.30 9.95 1.89
C VAL A 105 6.86 11.35 1.60
N GLU A 106 6.18 12.16 0.80
CA GLU A 106 6.56 13.55 0.53
C GLU A 106 6.38 14.49 1.73
N GLN A 107 5.43 14.17 2.61
CA GLN A 107 5.00 15.04 3.71
C GLN A 107 5.34 14.49 5.11
N GLU A 108 6.05 13.36 5.19
CA GLU A 108 6.32 12.66 6.46
C GLU A 108 5.00 12.33 7.21
N GLY A 109 3.98 11.88 6.46
CA GLY A 109 2.60 11.68 6.91
C GLY A 109 2.17 10.22 7.06
N PHE A 110 0.89 10.04 7.39
CA PHE A 110 0.23 8.74 7.52
C PHE A 110 -0.88 8.62 6.47
N ALA A 111 -0.75 7.66 5.54
CA ALA A 111 -1.79 7.37 4.56
C ALA A 111 -2.83 6.39 5.12
N LEU A 112 -4.07 6.86 5.26
CA LEU A 112 -5.21 6.05 5.70
C LEU A 112 -6.08 5.69 4.49
N VAL A 113 -5.81 4.53 3.90
CA VAL A 113 -6.31 4.16 2.57
C VAL A 113 -6.89 2.76 2.49
N ARG A 114 -7.71 2.56 1.46
CA ARG A 114 -8.15 1.26 0.91
C ARG A 114 -8.31 1.38 -0.61
N PRO A 115 -8.06 0.34 -1.42
CA PRO A 115 -7.63 -1.01 -1.04
C PRO A 115 -6.22 -1.07 -0.40
N PRO A 116 -5.91 -2.12 0.39
CA PRO A 116 -4.57 -2.36 0.95
C PRO A 116 -3.56 -2.72 -0.15
N GLY A 117 -2.28 -2.93 0.23
CA GLY A 117 -1.21 -3.14 -0.77
C GLY A 117 -0.18 -4.23 -0.53
N HIS A 118 0.17 -4.60 0.70
CA HIS A 118 1.38 -5.38 0.98
C HIS A 118 1.41 -6.82 0.40
N HIS A 119 0.26 -7.38 -0.01
CA HIS A 119 0.18 -8.68 -0.68
C HIS A 119 0.29 -8.58 -2.21
N ALA A 120 0.08 -7.41 -2.80
CA ALA A 120 0.14 -7.24 -4.25
C ALA A 120 1.58 -7.47 -4.74
N LEU A 121 1.71 -8.41 -5.68
CA LEU A 121 2.95 -8.73 -6.37
C LEU A 121 3.11 -7.81 -7.59
N GLU A 122 4.31 -7.79 -8.19
CA GLU A 122 4.60 -7.01 -9.41
C GLU A 122 3.55 -7.25 -10.52
N GLY A 123 3.17 -8.51 -10.75
CA GLY A 123 2.27 -8.91 -11.83
C GLY A 123 0.91 -9.45 -11.37
N ARG A 124 0.53 -9.34 -10.09
CA ARG A 124 -0.67 -10.02 -9.58
C ARG A 124 -1.25 -9.39 -8.31
N ALA A 125 -2.57 -9.16 -8.32
CA ALA A 125 -3.35 -8.82 -7.13
C ALA A 125 -3.67 -10.08 -6.29
N MET A 126 -3.65 -9.95 -4.96
CA MET A 126 -4.03 -11.02 -4.03
C MET A 126 -4.21 -10.46 -2.61
N GLY A 127 -4.89 -11.19 -1.72
CA GLY A 127 -5.02 -10.81 -0.31
C GLY A 127 -5.64 -9.42 -0.16
N PHE A 128 -6.68 -9.14 -0.94
CA PHE A 128 -7.37 -7.85 -1.06
C PHE A 128 -6.55 -6.71 -1.68
N CYS A 129 -5.27 -6.94 -2.00
CA CYS A 129 -4.35 -5.92 -2.46
C CYS A 129 -4.34 -5.85 -4.00
N ILE A 130 -4.58 -4.66 -4.55
CA ILE A 130 -4.61 -4.40 -5.99
C ILE A 130 -3.24 -3.93 -6.50
N PHE A 131 -2.72 -2.89 -5.86
CA PHE A 131 -1.37 -2.36 -6.07
C PHE A 131 -0.66 -2.25 -4.72
N ASN A 132 0.65 -2.39 -4.72
CA ASN A 132 1.47 -2.34 -3.53
C ASN A 132 1.79 -0.89 -3.18
N ASN A 133 0.87 -0.24 -2.46
CA ASN A 133 0.96 1.19 -2.10
C ASN A 133 2.31 1.58 -1.49
N VAL A 134 2.86 0.74 -0.61
CA VAL A 134 4.14 1.00 0.08
C VAL A 134 5.33 0.81 -0.86
N ALA A 135 5.29 -0.19 -1.74
CA ALA A 135 6.34 -0.37 -2.74
C ALA A 135 6.37 0.79 -3.75
N ILE A 136 5.21 1.26 -4.21
CA ILE A 136 5.09 2.44 -5.08
C ILE A 136 5.68 3.67 -4.37
N ALA A 137 5.28 3.93 -3.12
CA ALA A 137 5.80 5.07 -2.36
C ALA A 137 7.31 4.98 -2.11
N ALA A 138 7.84 3.79 -1.82
CA ALA A 138 9.27 3.56 -1.66
C ALA A 138 10.02 3.87 -2.97
N ARG A 139 9.54 3.39 -4.11
CA ARG A 139 10.14 3.67 -5.42
C ARG A 139 10.05 5.15 -5.79
N HIS A 140 8.94 5.81 -5.49
CA HIS A 140 8.79 7.27 -5.65
C HIS A 140 9.83 8.03 -4.83
N ALA A 141 10.04 7.66 -3.57
CA ALA A 141 11.04 8.29 -2.72
C ALA A 141 12.47 8.14 -3.28
N GLN A 142 12.79 7.00 -3.88
CA GLN A 142 14.07 6.78 -4.54
C GLN A 142 14.20 7.64 -5.81
N ALA A 143 13.18 7.64 -6.66
CA ALA A 143 13.21 8.30 -7.97
C ALA A 143 13.17 9.84 -7.87
N GLU A 144 12.28 10.38 -7.03
CA GLU A 144 11.95 11.80 -7.01
C GLU A 144 12.50 12.54 -5.79
N LEU A 145 12.70 11.84 -4.66
CA LEU A 145 13.16 12.44 -3.40
C LEU A 145 14.63 12.16 -3.08
N GLY A 146 15.31 11.36 -3.91
CA GLY A 146 16.74 11.04 -3.76
C GLY A 146 17.05 10.13 -2.57
N ALA A 147 16.10 9.30 -2.14
CA ALA A 147 16.34 8.33 -1.08
C ALA A 147 17.23 7.18 -1.59
N ASP A 148 18.50 7.13 -1.16
CA ASP A 148 19.42 6.05 -1.55
C ASP A 148 19.03 4.67 -0.97
N ARG A 149 18.40 4.68 0.21
CA ARG A 149 17.99 3.47 0.95
C ARG A 149 16.66 3.68 1.64
N VAL A 150 15.79 2.67 1.58
CA VAL A 150 14.47 2.67 2.22
C VAL A 150 14.36 1.46 3.16
N ALA A 151 13.70 1.63 4.30
CA ALA A 151 13.30 0.51 5.15
C ALA A 151 11.77 0.44 5.19
N ILE A 152 11.21 -0.72 4.86
CA ILE A 152 9.79 -1.01 4.96
C ILE A 152 9.59 -1.95 6.15
N VAL A 153 8.84 -1.49 7.14
CA VAL A 153 8.50 -2.27 8.34
C VAL A 153 7.02 -2.59 8.31
N ASP A 154 6.72 -3.86 8.09
CA ASP A 154 5.38 -4.41 8.05
C ASP A 154 5.04 -5.09 9.39
N PHE A 155 4.00 -4.56 10.03
CA PHE A 155 3.47 -5.08 11.29
C PHE A 155 2.03 -5.61 11.14
N ASP A 156 1.53 -5.72 9.90
CA ASP A 156 0.30 -6.47 9.65
C ASP A 156 0.46 -7.91 10.14
N VAL A 157 -0.63 -8.52 10.61
CA VAL A 157 -0.60 -9.88 11.14
C VAL A 157 -0.26 -10.92 10.06
N HIS A 158 -0.48 -10.60 8.79
CA HIS A 158 -0.10 -11.42 7.65
C HIS A 158 1.27 -11.02 7.12
N HIS A 159 2.01 -12.00 6.59
CA HIS A 159 3.26 -11.70 5.91
C HIS A 159 3.01 -10.88 4.63
N GLY A 160 3.64 -9.71 4.53
CA GLY A 160 3.64 -8.82 3.35
C GLY A 160 4.42 -9.38 2.16
N ASN A 161 4.02 -10.56 1.69
CA ASN A 161 4.71 -11.33 0.65
C ASN A 161 4.83 -10.60 -0.70
N GLY A 162 3.91 -9.66 -0.97
CA GLY A 162 3.96 -8.85 -2.18
C GLY A 162 5.12 -7.87 -2.14
N THR A 163 5.23 -7.15 -1.03
CA THR A 163 6.32 -6.20 -0.78
C THR A 163 7.66 -6.93 -0.72
N GLU A 164 7.71 -8.06 -0.02
CA GLU A 164 8.91 -8.91 0.02
C GLU A 164 9.36 -9.30 -1.39
N ALA A 165 8.45 -9.81 -2.23
CA ALA A 165 8.80 -10.29 -3.56
C ALA A 165 9.30 -9.16 -4.47
N ILE A 166 8.71 -7.96 -4.40
CA ILE A 166 9.11 -6.79 -5.20
C ILE A 166 10.56 -6.35 -4.87
N PHE A 167 10.97 -6.46 -3.61
CA PHE A 167 12.28 -5.99 -3.14
C PHE A 167 13.26 -7.11 -2.81
N ARG A 168 12.89 -8.37 -3.02
CA ARG A 168 13.68 -9.54 -2.61
C ARG A 168 15.12 -9.48 -3.11
N GLU A 169 15.35 -8.97 -4.31
CA GLU A 169 16.69 -8.89 -4.94
C GLU A 169 17.26 -7.46 -4.93
N ASP A 170 16.65 -6.53 -4.18
CA ASP A 170 17.03 -5.12 -4.17
C ASP A 170 17.66 -4.71 -2.82
N PRO A 171 19.00 -4.62 -2.74
CA PRO A 171 19.69 -4.28 -1.50
C PRO A 171 19.52 -2.82 -1.08
N SER A 172 18.90 -1.97 -1.92
CA SER A 172 18.57 -0.59 -1.53
C SER A 172 17.33 -0.52 -0.63
N VAL A 173 16.58 -1.62 -0.49
CA VAL A 173 15.38 -1.68 0.35
C VAL A 173 15.49 -2.80 1.38
N LEU A 174 15.42 -2.43 2.66
CA LEU A 174 15.28 -3.39 3.75
C LEU A 174 13.79 -3.68 3.96
N PHE A 175 13.36 -4.93 3.81
CA PHE A 175 12.02 -5.37 4.19
C PHE A 175 12.05 -6.09 5.53
N VAL A 176 11.17 -5.69 6.46
CA VAL A 176 10.98 -6.34 7.75
C VAL A 176 9.50 -6.67 7.90
N SER A 177 9.16 -7.92 8.23
CA SER A 177 7.78 -8.31 8.48
C SER A 177 7.66 -9.10 9.79
N ILE A 178 6.74 -8.65 10.64
CA ILE A 178 6.38 -9.30 11.91
C ILE A 178 4.96 -9.83 11.78
N HIS A 179 4.82 -11.14 11.65
CA HIS A 179 3.55 -11.75 11.26
C HIS A 179 3.30 -13.07 11.98
N GLN A 180 2.05 -13.47 12.09
CA GLN A 180 1.66 -14.76 12.66
C GLN A 180 2.09 -15.91 11.74
N TRP A 181 2.65 -16.98 12.30
CA TRP A 181 3.02 -18.18 11.53
C TRP A 181 2.74 -19.50 12.28
N PRO A 182 2.20 -20.54 11.62
CA PRO A 182 1.74 -20.57 10.24
C PRO A 182 0.37 -19.87 10.09
N PHE A 183 0.26 -18.95 9.12
CA PHE A 183 -0.99 -18.26 8.78
C PHE A 183 -1.02 -17.89 7.29
N TYR A 184 -2.14 -17.37 6.78
CA TYR A 184 -2.17 -16.84 5.40
C TYR A 184 -1.08 -15.76 5.24
N PRO A 185 -0.31 -15.73 4.12
CA PRO A 185 -0.45 -16.53 2.89
C PRO A 185 0.40 -17.82 2.87
N GLY A 186 0.98 -18.25 3.99
CA GLY A 186 1.84 -19.43 4.09
C GLY A 186 3.30 -19.21 3.69
N THR A 187 3.71 -17.95 3.53
CA THR A 187 5.11 -17.54 3.27
C THR A 187 5.71 -16.84 4.51
N GLY A 188 6.97 -16.40 4.45
CA GLY A 188 7.62 -15.68 5.58
C GLY A 188 8.05 -16.58 6.76
N GLY A 189 8.05 -17.90 6.59
CA GLY A 189 8.35 -18.85 7.67
C GLY A 189 9.80 -18.84 8.17
N PRO A 190 10.13 -19.66 9.17
CA PRO A 190 11.50 -19.75 9.70
C PRO A 190 12.53 -20.05 8.60
N GLY A 191 13.62 -19.27 8.56
CA GLY A 191 14.72 -19.45 7.62
C GLY A 191 14.55 -18.78 6.25
N THR A 192 13.53 -17.93 6.06
CA THR A 192 13.34 -17.15 4.82
C THR A 192 13.98 -15.76 4.85
N SER A 193 14.66 -15.39 5.95
CA SER A 193 15.40 -14.12 6.08
C SER A 193 16.74 -14.17 5.37
N ASP A 194 17.19 -13.03 4.86
CA ASP A 194 18.49 -12.78 4.22
C ASP A 194 19.08 -11.43 4.68
N GLU A 195 20.03 -10.85 3.93
CA GLU A 195 20.70 -9.59 4.30
C GLU A 195 19.78 -8.36 4.26
N HIS A 196 18.75 -8.35 3.41
CA HIS A 196 17.84 -7.23 3.18
C HIS A 196 16.36 -7.61 3.39
N THR A 197 16.08 -8.83 3.86
CA THR A 197 14.76 -9.31 4.26
C THR A 197 14.81 -9.93 5.65
N LEU A 198 14.05 -9.38 6.59
CA LEU A 198 13.90 -9.90 7.95
C LEU A 198 12.46 -10.33 8.21
N ASN A 199 12.22 -11.64 8.18
CA ASN A 199 10.96 -12.22 8.63
C ASN A 199 11.02 -12.60 10.11
N ILE A 200 10.01 -12.18 10.86
CA ILE A 200 9.81 -12.50 12.28
C ILE A 200 8.47 -13.26 12.42
N PRO A 201 8.46 -14.57 12.10
CA PRO A 201 7.28 -15.42 12.26
C PRO A 201 6.98 -15.67 13.75
N LEU A 202 5.82 -15.22 14.23
CA LEU A 202 5.31 -15.32 15.62
C LEU A 202 4.49 -16.58 15.86
#